data_AF-A0A7Y5CT93-F1
#
_entry.id   AF-A0A7Y5CT93-F1
#
_cell.length_a   1.000
_cell.length_b   1.000
_cell.length_c   1.000
_cell.angle_alpha   90.00
_cell.angle_beta   90.00
_cell.angle_gamma   90.00
#
_symmetry.space_group_name_H-M   'P 1'
#
loop_
_entity.id
_entity.type
_entity.pdbx_description
1 polymer ?
#
loop_
_entity_poly.entity_id
_entity_poly.type
_entity_poly.pdbx_seq_one_letter_code
_entity_poly.pdbx_strand_id
1 'polypeptide(L)'
;LLRKGLFEPDTRLGKAIAAIHTPFDAFERASEAVATGNLKVFAEIGREFARFLATVPAEARPDSPALRAFVKEFRSGPPPDGQDYLKEAFTHYQQQRQEADRAAQAAWVLLANLKIGLHEQTRLQPQIAAAVEAPLVTAAELGVRLLRALFPRAHQWAGRAHRPLVFLIGWLAKKLHQAAITLTRETVTKAMMVLKLPHLVLSLGENLAAPVPPVFIDNPHAPLQALVKLYDPCAPGSSNCGAQDWCDLPQRMHYILHLFRALAEESALFARPFTAEQVAKFRAGIVPDGEL
;
A
#
# COMPACT_ATOMS: atom_id res chain seq x y z
N LEU A 1 29.95 30.93 -21.63
CA LEU A 1 30.77 29.95 -20.88
C LEU A 1 29.91 28.98 -20.06
N LEU A 2 28.88 29.42 -19.34
CA LEU A 2 27.97 28.55 -18.56
C LEU A 2 27.19 27.51 -19.38
N ARG A 3 26.79 27.83 -20.63
CA ARG A 3 26.00 26.92 -21.49
C ARG A 3 26.77 25.73 -22.09
N LYS A 4 28.11 25.79 -22.18
CA LYS A 4 28.92 24.69 -22.77
C LYS A 4 29.24 23.60 -21.75
N GLY A 5 29.56 23.96 -20.51
CA GLY A 5 29.85 22.99 -19.46
C GLY A 5 28.63 22.21 -18.91
N LEU A 6 27.41 22.71 -19.11
CA LEU A 6 26.18 22.05 -18.65
C LEU A 6 25.83 20.79 -19.48
N PHE A 7 26.24 20.73 -20.76
CA PHE A 7 25.84 19.68 -21.70
C PHE A 7 27.02 18.86 -22.27
N GLU A 8 28.24 19.08 -21.78
CA GLU A 8 29.42 18.28 -22.13
C GLU A 8 29.64 17.17 -21.07
N PRO A 9 29.28 15.89 -21.38
CA PRO A 9 29.25 14.79 -20.40
C PRO A 9 30.63 14.43 -19.82
N ASP A 10 31.71 14.88 -20.44
CA ASP A 10 33.08 14.61 -19.97
C ASP A 10 33.56 15.57 -18.87
N THR A 11 32.91 16.74 -18.74
CA THR A 11 33.25 17.75 -17.75
C THR A 11 32.72 17.39 -16.36
N ARG A 12 33.31 17.94 -15.29
CA ARG A 12 32.81 17.72 -13.92
C ARG A 12 31.37 18.20 -13.75
N LEU A 13 31.01 19.30 -14.41
CA LEU A 13 29.66 19.86 -14.38
C LEU A 13 28.67 18.99 -15.16
N GLY A 14 29.03 18.52 -16.35
CA GLY A 14 28.22 17.58 -17.13
C GLY A 14 28.03 16.23 -16.43
N LYS A 15 29.06 15.69 -15.76
CA LYS A 15 28.95 14.47 -14.92
C LYS A 15 28.06 14.67 -13.69
N ALA A 16 28.13 15.85 -13.07
CA ALA A 16 27.23 16.21 -11.98
C ALA A 16 25.78 16.32 -12.48
N ILE A 17 25.54 16.89 -13.65
CA ILE A 17 24.19 17.04 -14.25
C ILE A 17 23.62 15.69 -14.69
N ALA A 18 24.42 14.84 -15.32
CA ALA A 18 24.02 13.47 -15.64
C ALA A 18 23.71 12.63 -14.38
N ALA A 19 24.28 12.98 -13.22
CA ALA A 19 23.96 12.34 -11.95
C ALA A 19 22.63 12.82 -11.33
N ILE A 20 22.05 13.93 -11.80
CA ILE A 20 20.86 14.62 -11.25
C ILE A 20 19.53 14.13 -11.87
N HIS A 21 19.47 12.91 -12.42
CA HIS A 21 18.20 12.25 -12.84
C HIS A 21 17.22 11.93 -11.68
N THR A 22 17.47 12.46 -10.49
CA THR A 22 16.86 12.08 -9.21
C THR A 22 15.36 12.16 -9.04
N PRO A 23 14.63 13.19 -9.49
CA PRO A 23 13.17 13.20 -9.31
C PRO A 23 12.49 12.11 -10.16
N PHE A 24 13.05 11.77 -11.32
CA PHE A 24 12.56 10.69 -12.17
C PHE A 24 12.95 9.32 -11.60
N ASP A 25 14.20 9.13 -11.15
CA ASP A 25 14.66 7.88 -10.51
C ASP A 25 13.79 7.51 -9.29
N ALA A 26 13.42 8.49 -8.45
CA ALA A 26 12.57 8.25 -7.27
C ALA A 26 11.14 7.87 -7.66
N PHE A 27 10.58 8.55 -8.67
CA PHE A 27 9.24 8.25 -9.18
C PHE A 27 9.18 6.88 -9.85
N GLU A 28 10.16 6.53 -10.68
CA GLU A 28 10.27 5.23 -11.34
C GLU A 28 10.36 4.09 -10.33
N ARG A 29 11.22 4.23 -9.31
CA ARG A 29 11.33 3.22 -8.23
C ARG A 29 10.05 3.07 -7.42
N ALA A 30 9.39 4.19 -7.08
CA ALA A 30 8.10 4.14 -6.40
C ALA A 30 7.03 3.46 -7.27
N SER A 31 6.99 3.80 -8.56
CA SER A 31 6.07 3.21 -9.54
C SER A 31 6.31 1.72 -9.72
N GLU A 32 7.56 1.28 -9.84
CA GLU A 32 7.94 -0.13 -9.97
C GLU A 32 7.58 -0.93 -8.71
N ALA A 33 7.80 -0.37 -7.51
CA ALA A 33 7.41 -0.98 -6.25
C ALA A 33 5.88 -1.14 -6.15
N VAL A 34 5.12 -0.12 -6.53
CA VAL A 34 3.64 -0.18 -6.60
C VAL A 34 3.18 -1.21 -7.62
N ALA A 35 3.75 -1.22 -8.82
CA ALA A 35 3.38 -2.17 -9.88
C ALA A 35 3.66 -3.63 -9.46
N THR A 36 4.82 -3.88 -8.84
CA THR A 36 5.19 -5.19 -8.28
C THR A 36 4.21 -5.60 -7.18
N GLY A 37 3.82 -4.66 -6.32
CA GLY A 37 2.81 -4.88 -5.29
C GLY A 37 1.46 -5.28 -5.89
N ASN A 38 0.93 -4.47 -6.81
CA ASN A 38 -0.34 -4.72 -7.47
C ASN A 38 -0.37 -6.08 -8.19
N LEU A 39 0.71 -6.44 -8.90
CA LEU A 39 0.81 -7.74 -9.56
C LEU A 39 0.70 -8.90 -8.57
N LYS A 40 1.35 -8.79 -7.39
CA LYS A 40 1.25 -9.78 -6.31
C LYS A 40 -0.19 -9.91 -5.80
N VAL A 41 -0.89 -8.80 -5.61
CA VAL A 41 -2.31 -8.79 -5.19
C VAL A 41 -3.19 -9.50 -6.21
N PHE A 42 -3.10 -9.12 -7.48
CA PHE A 42 -3.94 -9.72 -8.52
C PHE A 42 -3.67 -11.21 -8.71
N ALA A 43 -2.39 -11.62 -8.70
CA ALA A 43 -1.99 -13.01 -8.88
C ALA A 43 -2.47 -13.93 -7.75
N GLU A 44 -2.63 -13.40 -6.53
CA GLU A 44 -3.13 -14.15 -5.38
C GLU A 44 -4.61 -13.86 -5.13
N ILE A 45 -4.95 -12.69 -4.60
CA ILE A 45 -6.31 -12.36 -4.14
C ILE A 45 -7.32 -12.42 -5.28
N GLY A 46 -7.00 -11.82 -6.43
CA GLY A 46 -7.87 -11.82 -7.61
C GLY A 46 -8.17 -13.25 -8.11
N ARG A 47 -7.15 -14.11 -8.17
CA ARG A 47 -7.30 -15.53 -8.51
C ARG A 47 -8.21 -16.26 -7.52
N GLU A 48 -8.05 -16.00 -6.24
CA GLU A 48 -8.82 -16.70 -5.19
C GLU A 48 -10.29 -16.26 -5.15
N PHE A 49 -10.60 -14.99 -5.45
CA PHE A 49 -11.98 -14.56 -5.70
C PHE A 49 -12.60 -15.25 -6.92
N ALA A 50 -11.86 -15.35 -8.03
CA ALA A 50 -12.34 -16.05 -9.21
C ALA A 50 -12.59 -17.54 -8.92
N ARG A 51 -11.69 -18.21 -8.18
CA ARG A 51 -11.87 -19.59 -7.73
C ARG A 51 -13.09 -19.72 -6.83
N PHE A 52 -13.26 -18.84 -5.84
CA PHE A 52 -14.39 -18.85 -4.92
C PHE A 52 -15.73 -18.78 -5.66
N LEU A 53 -15.87 -17.82 -6.57
CA LEU A 53 -17.09 -17.65 -7.37
C LEU A 53 -17.37 -18.83 -8.31
N ALA A 54 -16.32 -19.53 -8.76
CA ALA A 54 -16.46 -20.67 -9.66
C ALA A 54 -16.76 -21.99 -8.94
N THR A 55 -16.30 -22.18 -7.70
CA THR A 55 -16.33 -23.48 -7.02
C THR A 55 -17.25 -23.53 -5.79
N VAL A 56 -17.61 -22.38 -5.21
CA VAL A 56 -18.51 -22.30 -4.04
C VAL A 56 -19.84 -21.70 -4.48
N PRO A 57 -20.94 -22.50 -4.48
CA PRO A 57 -22.27 -21.98 -4.83
C PRO A 57 -22.72 -20.88 -3.87
N ALA A 58 -23.42 -19.86 -4.39
CA ALA A 58 -23.88 -18.73 -3.60
C ALA A 58 -24.83 -19.15 -2.47
N GLU A 59 -25.68 -20.14 -2.74
CA GLU A 59 -26.66 -20.72 -1.84
C GLU A 59 -26.06 -21.76 -0.88
N ALA A 60 -24.78 -22.10 -1.01
CA ALA A 60 -24.14 -23.07 -0.14
C ALA A 60 -24.15 -22.60 1.32
N ARG A 61 -24.31 -23.54 2.26
CA ARG A 61 -24.20 -23.22 3.69
C ARG A 61 -22.74 -22.94 4.07
N PRO A 62 -22.46 -22.19 5.15
CA PRO A 62 -21.10 -21.92 5.63
C PRO A 62 -20.33 -23.18 6.04
N ASP A 63 -21.04 -24.27 6.35
CA ASP A 63 -20.48 -25.59 6.64
C ASP A 63 -20.56 -26.54 5.43
N SER A 64 -20.71 -26.02 4.22
CA SER A 64 -20.79 -26.86 3.03
C SER A 64 -19.45 -27.57 2.74
N PRO A 65 -19.49 -28.78 2.16
CA PRO A 65 -18.29 -29.45 1.66
C PRO A 65 -17.52 -28.62 0.63
N ALA A 66 -18.23 -27.85 -0.22
CA ALA A 66 -17.64 -26.97 -1.22
C ALA A 66 -16.79 -25.87 -0.58
N LEU A 67 -17.32 -25.15 0.41
CA LEU A 67 -16.54 -24.14 1.13
C LEU A 67 -15.36 -24.77 1.87
N ARG A 68 -15.56 -25.90 2.55
CA ARG A 68 -14.47 -26.61 3.25
C ARG A 68 -13.34 -27.01 2.31
N ALA A 69 -13.67 -27.55 1.14
CA ALA A 69 -12.68 -27.89 0.12
C ALA A 69 -11.95 -26.64 -0.36
N PHE A 70 -12.68 -25.56 -0.64
CA PHE A 70 -12.11 -24.29 -1.06
C PHE A 70 -11.11 -23.72 -0.04
N VAL A 71 -11.49 -23.65 1.24
CA VAL A 71 -10.64 -23.04 2.28
C VAL A 71 -9.44 -23.92 2.68
N LYS A 72 -9.55 -25.25 2.50
CA LYS A 72 -8.47 -26.20 2.82
C LYS A 72 -7.23 -25.98 1.95
N GLU A 73 -7.38 -25.43 0.76
CA GLU A 73 -6.27 -25.17 -0.17
C GLU A 73 -5.39 -23.98 0.24
N PHE A 74 -5.85 -23.13 1.15
CA PHE A 74 -5.06 -22.01 1.65
C PHE A 74 -3.95 -22.46 2.61
N ARG A 75 -2.76 -21.88 2.45
CA ARG A 75 -1.62 -22.12 3.34
C ARG A 75 -1.95 -21.74 4.79
N SER A 76 -1.55 -22.57 5.73
CA SER A 76 -1.72 -22.33 7.17
C SER A 76 -0.81 -21.22 7.66
N GLY A 77 -1.29 -20.44 8.63
CA GLY A 77 -0.55 -19.37 9.29
C GLY A 77 -1.01 -17.98 8.86
N PRO A 78 -0.58 -16.95 9.62
CA PRO A 78 -0.84 -15.56 9.27
C PRO A 78 -0.02 -15.15 8.03
N PRO A 79 -0.43 -14.09 7.31
CA PRO A 79 0.46 -13.42 6.36
C PRO A 79 1.74 -12.92 7.06
N PRO A 80 2.86 -12.73 6.31
CA PRO A 80 2.94 -12.74 4.87
C PRO A 80 3.11 -14.12 4.24
N ASP A 81 3.36 -15.19 4.99
CA ASP A 81 3.66 -16.52 4.42
C ASP A 81 2.41 -17.41 4.31
N GLY A 82 1.54 -17.34 5.32
CA GLY A 82 0.26 -18.03 5.36
C GLY A 82 -0.89 -17.23 4.75
N GLN A 83 -2.09 -17.77 4.86
CA GLN A 83 -3.32 -17.27 4.22
C GLN A 83 -4.54 -17.35 5.16
N ASP A 84 -4.34 -17.38 6.47
CA ASP A 84 -5.45 -17.54 7.42
C ASP A 84 -6.48 -16.40 7.32
N TYR A 85 -6.05 -15.16 7.09
CA TYR A 85 -6.99 -14.05 6.85
C TYR A 85 -7.80 -14.20 5.56
N LEU A 86 -7.27 -14.85 4.51
CA LEU A 86 -8.08 -15.15 3.32
C LEU A 86 -9.11 -16.25 3.64
N LYS A 87 -8.72 -17.29 4.38
CA LYS A 87 -9.66 -18.34 4.84
C LYS A 87 -10.82 -17.73 5.62
N GLU A 88 -10.52 -16.85 6.58
CA GLU A 88 -11.50 -16.12 7.37
C GLU A 88 -12.40 -15.26 6.48
N ALA A 89 -11.81 -14.43 5.60
CA ALA A 89 -12.55 -13.55 4.71
C ALA A 89 -13.57 -14.30 3.82
N PHE A 90 -13.14 -15.36 3.13
CA PHE A 90 -14.04 -16.15 2.29
C PHE A 90 -15.10 -16.92 3.08
N THR A 91 -14.78 -17.32 4.31
CA THR A 91 -15.78 -17.89 5.22
C THR A 91 -16.83 -16.84 5.59
N HIS A 92 -16.41 -15.62 5.89
CA HIS A 92 -17.31 -14.50 6.19
C HIS A 92 -18.17 -14.09 4.99
N TYR A 93 -17.63 -14.07 3.77
CA TYR A 93 -18.45 -13.88 2.57
C TYR A 93 -19.54 -14.96 2.42
N GLN A 94 -19.27 -16.21 2.79
CA GLN A 94 -20.31 -17.24 2.75
C GLN A 94 -21.33 -17.10 3.89
N GLN A 95 -20.88 -16.72 5.10
CA GLN A 95 -21.78 -16.44 6.23
C GLN A 95 -22.76 -15.31 5.90
N GLN A 96 -22.23 -14.24 5.31
CA GLN A 96 -23.01 -13.08 4.87
C GLN A 96 -24.18 -13.45 3.95
N ARG A 97 -23.99 -14.41 3.02
CA ARG A 97 -25.04 -14.81 2.08
C ARG A 97 -26.25 -15.47 2.73
N GLN A 98 -26.08 -16.02 3.93
CA GLN A 98 -27.16 -16.66 4.70
C GLN A 98 -27.71 -15.75 5.80
N GLU A 99 -27.10 -14.58 6.02
CA GLU A 99 -27.52 -13.65 7.05
C GLU A 99 -28.76 -12.88 6.60
N ALA A 100 -29.81 -12.94 7.42
CA ALA A 100 -31.10 -12.31 7.15
C ALA A 100 -31.18 -10.88 7.71
N ASP A 101 -30.52 -10.64 8.85
CA ASP A 101 -30.46 -9.30 9.41
C ASP A 101 -29.53 -8.41 8.58
N ARG A 102 -30.04 -7.27 8.12
CA ARG A 102 -29.30 -6.36 7.24
C ARG A 102 -28.05 -5.80 7.92
N ALA A 103 -28.13 -5.51 9.21
CA ALA A 103 -27.01 -4.92 9.95
C ALA A 103 -25.89 -5.95 10.16
N ALA A 104 -26.23 -7.17 10.57
CA ALA A 104 -25.29 -8.28 10.65
C ALA A 104 -24.71 -8.63 9.27
N GLN A 105 -25.53 -8.63 8.23
CA GLN A 105 -25.09 -8.90 6.86
C GLN A 105 -24.03 -7.88 6.40
N ALA A 106 -24.28 -6.59 6.60
CA ALA A 106 -23.31 -5.53 6.30
C ALA A 106 -22.03 -5.68 7.14
N ALA A 107 -22.16 -6.05 8.41
CA ALA A 107 -21.01 -6.29 9.30
C ALA A 107 -20.15 -7.47 8.83
N TRP A 108 -20.74 -8.56 8.32
CA TRP A 108 -20.00 -9.67 7.72
C TRP A 108 -19.26 -9.28 6.45
N VAL A 109 -19.89 -8.52 5.54
CA VAL A 109 -19.18 -7.99 4.34
C VAL A 109 -18.00 -7.13 4.76
N LEU A 110 -18.22 -6.19 5.67
CA LEU A 110 -17.17 -5.27 6.12
C LEU A 110 -16.02 -6.04 6.77
N LEU A 111 -16.31 -7.00 7.66
CA LEU A 111 -15.30 -7.84 8.27
C LEU A 111 -14.51 -8.65 7.23
N ALA A 112 -15.20 -9.26 6.26
CA ALA A 112 -14.55 -9.99 5.17
C ALA A 112 -13.60 -9.10 4.37
N ASN A 113 -14.06 -7.92 3.95
CA ASN A 113 -13.26 -6.92 3.23
C ASN A 113 -12.04 -6.48 4.06
N LEU A 114 -12.21 -6.24 5.37
CA LEU A 114 -11.11 -5.87 6.25
C LEU A 114 -10.09 -6.99 6.43
N LYS A 115 -10.52 -8.26 6.41
CA LYS A 115 -9.62 -9.42 6.43
C LYS A 115 -8.84 -9.57 5.13
N ILE A 116 -9.48 -9.35 3.97
CA ILE A 116 -8.78 -9.25 2.68
C ILE A 116 -7.76 -8.12 2.72
N GLY A 117 -8.18 -6.93 3.13
CA GLY A 117 -7.32 -5.76 3.26
C GLY A 117 -6.13 -6.02 4.20
N LEU A 118 -6.35 -6.59 5.38
CA LEU A 118 -5.27 -6.92 6.31
C LEU A 118 -4.28 -7.94 5.74
N HIS A 119 -4.78 -8.95 5.01
CA HIS A 119 -3.93 -9.91 4.30
C HIS A 119 -3.04 -9.23 3.28
N GLU A 120 -3.66 -8.43 2.41
CA GLU A 120 -3.00 -7.66 1.37
C GLU A 120 -1.95 -6.72 1.96
N GLN A 121 -2.35 -5.88 2.92
CA GLN A 121 -1.53 -4.83 3.50
C GLN A 121 -0.35 -5.38 4.30
N THR A 122 -0.49 -6.56 4.92
CA THR A 122 0.62 -7.27 5.57
C THR A 122 1.59 -7.81 4.51
N ARG A 123 1.09 -8.38 3.42
CA ARG A 123 1.94 -8.93 2.33
C ARG A 123 2.64 -7.87 1.50
N LEU A 124 2.03 -6.70 1.35
CA LEU A 124 2.55 -5.57 0.60
C LEU A 124 3.51 -4.69 1.40
N GLN A 125 3.68 -4.93 2.70
CA GLN A 125 4.58 -4.16 3.56
C GLN A 125 5.95 -3.84 2.92
N PRO A 126 6.69 -4.78 2.29
CA PRO A 126 7.97 -4.45 1.67
C PRO A 126 7.83 -3.55 0.44
N GLN A 127 6.77 -3.70 -0.37
CA GLN A 127 6.51 -2.83 -1.53
C GLN A 127 6.06 -1.44 -1.11
N ILE A 128 5.20 -1.34 -0.09
CA ILE A 128 4.76 -0.06 0.49
C ILE A 128 5.97 0.69 1.04
N ALA A 129 6.81 0.02 1.84
CA ALA A 129 8.04 0.60 2.36
C ALA A 129 8.97 1.08 1.23
N ALA A 130 9.21 0.24 0.22
CA ALA A 130 10.05 0.59 -0.92
C ALA A 130 9.51 1.82 -1.69
N ALA A 131 8.19 1.92 -1.88
CA ALA A 131 7.57 3.05 -2.58
C ALA A 131 7.69 4.37 -1.78
N VAL A 132 7.38 4.34 -0.48
CA VAL A 132 7.45 5.52 0.39
C VAL A 132 8.91 5.97 0.60
N GLU A 133 9.85 5.03 0.65
CA GLU A 133 11.28 5.32 0.86
C GLU A 133 12.04 5.68 -0.41
N ALA A 134 11.46 5.47 -1.60
CA ALA A 134 12.14 5.70 -2.88
C ALA A 134 12.77 7.10 -3.03
N PRO A 135 12.12 8.22 -2.62
CA PRO A 135 12.74 9.54 -2.66
C PRO A 135 13.99 9.66 -1.78
N LEU A 136 13.98 8.98 -0.63
CA LEU A 136 15.07 9.03 0.36
C LEU A 136 16.29 8.23 -0.08
N VAL A 137 16.05 7.02 -0.61
CA VAL A 137 17.11 6.18 -1.19
C VAL A 137 17.75 6.90 -2.37
N THR A 138 16.93 7.52 -3.22
CA THR A 138 17.41 8.27 -4.40
C THR A 138 18.25 9.48 -4.02
N ALA A 139 17.86 10.23 -2.98
CA ALA A 139 18.65 11.35 -2.46
C ALA A 139 20.01 10.91 -1.88
N ALA A 140 20.05 9.79 -1.15
CA ALA A 140 21.30 9.25 -0.62
C ALA A 140 22.24 8.75 -1.73
N GLU A 141 21.70 8.04 -2.73
CA GLU A 141 22.44 7.61 -3.91
C GLU A 141 22.99 8.80 -4.70
N LEU A 142 22.20 9.87 -4.88
CA LEU A 142 22.66 11.11 -5.51
C LEU A 142 23.86 11.70 -4.75
N GLY A 143 23.80 11.76 -3.43
CA GLY A 143 24.91 12.23 -2.61
C GLY A 143 26.20 11.46 -2.90
N VAL A 144 26.10 10.12 -2.99
CA VAL A 144 27.23 9.25 -3.34
C VAL A 144 27.68 9.45 -4.79
N ARG A 145 26.76 9.56 -5.75
CA ARG A 145 27.06 9.78 -7.18
C ARG A 145 27.75 11.14 -7.40
N LEU A 146 27.24 12.21 -6.79
CA LEU A 146 27.83 13.55 -6.83
C LEU A 146 29.22 13.56 -6.18
N LEU A 147 29.39 12.93 -5.03
CA LEU A 147 30.70 12.81 -4.39
C LEU A 147 31.71 12.10 -5.29
N ARG A 148 31.32 11.01 -5.96
CA ARG A 148 32.17 10.30 -6.92
C ARG A 148 32.46 11.12 -8.18
N ALA A 149 31.46 11.85 -8.71
CA ALA A 149 31.61 12.68 -9.91
C ALA A 149 32.51 13.90 -9.67
N LEU A 150 32.39 14.54 -8.51
CA LEU A 150 33.16 15.73 -8.14
C LEU A 150 34.56 15.38 -7.63
N PHE A 151 34.70 14.25 -6.93
CA PHE A 151 35.95 13.82 -6.29
C PHE A 151 36.34 12.38 -6.68
N PRO A 152 36.70 12.14 -7.96
CA PRO A 152 36.97 10.80 -8.46
C PRO A 152 38.18 10.11 -7.78
N ARG A 153 39.09 10.84 -7.12
CA ARG A 153 40.24 10.29 -6.36
C ARG A 153 39.93 9.94 -4.90
N ALA A 154 38.71 10.20 -4.41
CA ALA A 154 38.33 9.89 -3.03
C ALA A 154 38.40 8.38 -2.68
N HIS A 155 38.30 7.50 -3.68
CA HIS A 155 38.49 6.03 -3.51
C HIS A 155 39.91 5.66 -3.04
N GLN A 156 40.90 6.53 -3.24
CA GLN A 156 42.29 6.29 -2.84
C GLN A 156 42.58 6.74 -1.39
N TRP A 157 41.67 7.51 -0.79
CA TRP A 157 41.80 8.02 0.58
C TRP A 157 41.49 6.95 1.64
N ALA A 158 40.71 5.93 1.28
CA ALA A 158 40.32 4.83 2.17
C ALA A 158 41.46 3.83 2.47
N GLY A 159 42.57 3.89 1.74
CA GLY A 159 43.60 2.85 1.77
C GLY A 159 44.59 2.91 2.94
N ARG A 160 44.80 4.07 3.59
CA ARG A 160 45.89 4.19 4.60
C ARG A 160 45.57 4.96 5.88
N ALA A 161 44.48 5.72 5.94
CA ALA A 161 44.01 6.31 7.18
C ALA A 161 42.50 6.08 7.26
N HIS A 162 41.99 5.79 8.47
CA HIS A 162 40.57 5.92 8.81
C HIS A 162 39.61 4.72 8.65
N ARG A 163 40.03 3.46 8.75
CA ARG A 163 39.06 2.34 8.94
C ARG A 163 38.06 2.55 10.10
N PRO A 164 38.49 2.90 11.33
CA PRO A 164 37.56 3.16 12.43
C PRO A 164 36.76 4.46 12.24
N LEU A 165 37.34 5.51 11.66
CA LEU A 165 36.65 6.79 11.43
C LEU A 165 35.63 6.71 10.28
N VAL A 166 35.91 5.94 9.22
CA VAL A 166 34.93 5.62 8.16
C VAL A 166 33.79 4.76 8.71
N PHE A 167 34.07 3.84 9.64
CA PHE A 167 33.03 3.07 10.33
C PHE A 167 32.15 3.98 11.22
N LEU A 168 32.75 4.88 11.99
CA LEU A 168 32.03 5.86 12.83
C LEU A 168 31.20 6.84 12.00
N ILE A 169 31.80 7.41 10.94
CA ILE A 169 31.09 8.29 9.99
C ILE A 169 29.99 7.51 9.28
N GLY A 170 30.23 6.27 8.87
CA GLY A 170 29.22 5.41 8.24
C GLY A 170 28.08 5.06 9.19
N TRP A 171 28.37 4.81 10.47
CA TRP A 171 27.36 4.56 11.50
C TRP A 171 26.54 5.80 11.82
N LEU A 172 27.20 6.96 11.98
CA LEU A 172 26.55 8.24 12.24
C LEU A 172 25.72 8.69 11.04
N ALA A 173 26.24 8.53 9.82
CA ALA A 173 25.51 8.76 8.58
C ALA A 173 24.31 7.81 8.45
N LYS A 174 24.43 6.53 8.84
CA LYS A 174 23.31 5.58 8.84
C LYS A 174 22.24 5.96 9.87
N LYS A 175 22.62 6.43 11.06
CA LYS A 175 21.71 6.94 12.10
C LYS A 175 21.01 8.23 11.67
N LEU A 176 21.76 9.19 11.11
CA LEU A 176 21.22 10.43 10.54
C LEU A 176 20.31 10.13 9.35
N HIS A 177 20.68 9.16 8.50
CA HIS A 177 19.87 8.70 7.40
C HIS A 177 18.58 8.05 7.90
N GLN A 178 18.63 7.20 8.93
CA GLN A 178 17.42 6.62 9.54
C GLN A 178 16.50 7.69 10.14
N ALA A 179 17.05 8.67 10.87
CA ALA A 179 16.27 9.77 11.43
C ALA A 179 15.69 10.70 10.33
N ALA A 180 16.48 11.00 9.30
CA ALA A 180 16.03 11.75 8.13
C ALA A 180 14.98 10.98 7.34
N ILE A 181 15.08 9.64 7.26
CA ILE A 181 14.06 8.77 6.68
C ILE A 181 12.77 8.90 7.48
N THR A 182 12.79 8.79 8.81
CA THR A 182 11.58 8.92 9.64
C THR A 182 10.89 10.27 9.44
N LEU A 183 11.64 11.39 9.50
CA LEU A 183 11.09 12.74 9.31
C LEU A 183 10.60 13.01 7.87
N THR A 184 11.28 12.46 6.87
CA THR A 184 10.90 12.66 5.47
C THR A 184 9.76 11.74 5.05
N ARG A 185 9.62 10.56 5.68
CA ARG A 185 8.47 9.66 5.49
C ARG A 185 7.16 10.38 5.80
N GLU A 186 7.09 11.13 6.89
CA GLU A 186 5.89 11.90 7.25
C GLU A 186 5.55 12.97 6.19
N THR A 187 6.58 13.64 5.64
CA THR A 187 6.40 14.69 4.62
C THR A 187 6.03 14.10 3.25
N VAL A 188 6.66 12.99 2.86
CA VAL A 188 6.36 12.24 1.62
C VAL A 188 4.98 11.59 1.71
N THR A 189 4.62 11.03 2.87
CA THR A 189 3.28 10.50 3.17
C THR A 189 2.23 11.59 2.99
N LYS A 190 2.44 12.79 3.55
CA LYS A 190 1.51 13.92 3.34
C LYS A 190 1.39 14.38 1.88
N ALA A 191 2.46 14.28 1.09
CA ALA A 191 2.50 14.79 -0.29
C ALA A 191 2.12 13.76 -1.37
N MET A 192 2.34 12.46 -1.14
CA MET A 192 2.20 11.40 -2.16
C MET A 192 0.97 10.52 -2.00
N MET A 193 0.18 10.70 -0.93
CA MET A 193 -0.86 9.76 -0.55
C MET A 193 -2.26 10.31 -0.79
N VAL A 194 -2.55 10.52 -2.06
CA VAL A 194 -3.89 10.87 -2.54
C VAL A 194 -4.55 9.63 -3.10
N LEU A 195 -5.70 9.26 -2.54
CA LEU A 195 -6.57 8.22 -3.09
C LEU A 195 -7.70 8.90 -3.88
N LYS A 196 -7.74 8.65 -5.18
CA LYS A 196 -8.86 9.06 -6.03
C LYS A 196 -9.87 7.93 -6.13
N LEU A 197 -11.11 8.23 -5.76
CA LEU A 197 -12.31 7.43 -5.95
C LEU A 197 -13.22 8.15 -6.96
N PRO A 198 -14.28 7.52 -7.50
CA PRO A 198 -15.09 8.08 -8.58
C PRO A 198 -15.55 9.54 -8.36
N HIS A 199 -15.87 9.91 -7.11
CA HIS A 199 -16.35 11.26 -6.76
C HIS A 199 -15.61 11.89 -5.57
N LEU A 200 -14.52 11.28 -5.12
CA LEU A 200 -13.82 11.67 -3.90
C LEU A 200 -12.32 11.63 -4.11
N VAL A 201 -11.63 12.68 -3.66
CA VAL A 201 -10.18 12.72 -3.58
C VAL A 201 -9.83 12.81 -2.11
N LEU A 202 -9.17 11.79 -1.58
CA LEU A 202 -8.86 11.66 -0.17
C LEU A 202 -7.36 11.80 0.04
N SER A 203 -6.97 12.58 1.05
CA SER A 203 -5.59 12.61 1.55
C SER A 203 -5.48 11.61 2.69
N LEU A 204 -4.63 10.59 2.53
CA LEU A 204 -4.49 9.50 3.51
C LEU A 204 -3.84 9.96 4.83
N GLY A 205 -3.19 11.13 4.82
CA GLY A 205 -2.61 11.77 6.00
C GLY A 205 -3.60 12.66 6.78
N GLU A 206 -4.78 12.91 6.24
CA GLU A 206 -5.82 13.73 6.88
C GLU A 206 -6.94 12.85 7.44
N ASN A 207 -7.69 13.37 8.41
CA ASN A 207 -8.85 12.65 8.91
C ASN A 207 -9.93 12.49 7.84
N LEU A 208 -10.50 11.30 7.74
CA LEU A 208 -11.65 11.06 6.88
C LEU A 208 -12.90 11.68 7.50
N ALA A 209 -13.37 12.79 6.92
CA ALA A 209 -14.58 13.50 7.37
C ALA A 209 -15.91 12.82 6.98
N ALA A 210 -15.88 11.54 6.59
CA ALA A 210 -17.07 10.81 6.17
C ALA A 210 -17.79 10.19 7.39
N PRO A 211 -19.11 10.37 7.51
CA PRO A 211 -19.87 9.81 8.63
C PRO A 211 -19.91 8.28 8.55
N VAL A 212 -20.09 7.66 9.71
CA VAL A 212 -20.35 6.21 9.77
C VAL A 212 -21.77 5.94 9.30
N PRO A 213 -21.98 5.01 8.35
CA PRO A 213 -23.32 4.65 7.91
C PRO A 213 -24.20 4.16 9.06
N PRO A 214 -25.50 4.50 9.09
CA PRO A 214 -26.40 4.12 10.18
C PRO A 214 -26.47 2.61 10.45
N VAL A 215 -26.25 1.77 9.42
CA VAL A 215 -26.24 0.30 9.55
C VAL A 215 -25.19 -0.25 10.52
N PHE A 216 -24.14 0.54 10.82
CA PHE A 216 -23.10 0.18 11.78
C PHE A 216 -23.25 0.88 13.13
N ILE A 217 -24.19 1.82 13.28
CA ILE A 217 -24.49 2.46 14.56
C ILE A 217 -25.25 1.44 15.41
N ASP A 218 -24.82 1.27 16.67
CA ASP A 218 -25.40 0.32 17.64
C ASP A 218 -25.43 -1.15 17.20
N ASN A 219 -24.61 -1.54 16.21
CA ASN A 219 -24.54 -2.90 15.70
C ASN A 219 -23.61 -3.79 16.57
N PRO A 220 -24.15 -4.79 17.31
CA PRO A 220 -23.38 -5.57 18.27
C PRO A 220 -22.60 -6.74 17.63
N HIS A 221 -22.28 -6.69 16.33
CA HIS A 221 -21.58 -7.79 15.65
C HIS A 221 -20.18 -8.03 16.24
N ALA A 222 -20.10 -8.98 17.18
CA ALA A 222 -18.93 -9.17 18.05
C ALA A 222 -17.62 -9.43 17.29
N PRO A 223 -17.58 -10.24 16.20
CA PRO A 223 -16.35 -10.44 15.43
C PRO A 223 -15.83 -9.14 14.79
N LEU A 224 -16.73 -8.27 14.30
CA LEU A 224 -16.35 -6.98 13.74
C LEU A 224 -15.85 -6.04 14.84
N GLN A 225 -16.57 -5.96 15.97
CA GLN A 225 -16.18 -5.13 17.12
C GLN A 225 -14.80 -5.51 17.66
N ALA A 226 -14.46 -6.80 17.68
CA ALA A 226 -13.14 -7.28 18.08
C ALA A 226 -12.02 -6.75 17.15
N LEU A 227 -12.26 -6.72 15.83
CA LEU A 227 -11.30 -6.18 14.87
C LEU A 227 -11.23 -4.64 14.93
N VAL A 228 -12.36 -3.96 15.11
CA VAL A 228 -12.40 -2.51 15.32
C VAL A 228 -11.58 -2.13 16.54
N LYS A 229 -11.76 -2.81 17.68
CA LYS A 229 -10.99 -2.56 18.90
C LYS A 229 -9.47 -2.73 18.72
N LEU A 230 -9.04 -3.55 17.77
CA LEU A 230 -7.61 -3.78 17.50
C LEU A 230 -6.96 -2.62 16.72
N TYR A 231 -7.72 -1.96 15.84
CA TYR A 231 -7.18 -0.99 14.88
C TYR A 231 -7.76 0.42 14.98
N ASP A 232 -8.84 0.63 15.72
CA ASP A 232 -9.39 1.95 16.02
C ASP A 232 -9.07 2.32 17.49
N PRO A 233 -7.99 3.09 17.73
CA PRO A 233 -7.64 3.54 19.07
C PRO A 233 -8.49 4.72 19.56
N CYS A 234 -9.39 5.27 18.74
CA CYS A 234 -10.14 6.47 19.08
C CYS A 234 -11.25 6.17 20.08
N ALA A 235 -11.54 7.14 20.96
CA ALA A 235 -12.72 7.07 21.80
C ALA A 235 -13.99 7.10 20.91
N PRO A 236 -15.08 6.41 21.32
CA PRO A 236 -16.33 6.45 20.57
C PRO A 236 -16.78 7.88 20.26
N GLY A 237 -17.08 8.17 18.99
CA GLY A 237 -17.50 9.51 18.53
C GLY A 237 -16.37 10.48 18.20
N SER A 238 -15.10 10.10 18.44
CA SER A 238 -13.93 10.81 17.92
C SER A 238 -13.39 10.05 16.69
N SER A 239 -12.92 10.79 15.69
CA SER A 239 -12.19 10.20 14.56
C SER A 239 -11.02 11.09 14.20
N ASN A 240 -9.82 10.53 14.29
CA ASN A 240 -8.62 11.04 13.65
C ASN A 240 -7.88 9.86 13.02
N CYS A 241 -8.38 9.39 11.88
CA CYS A 241 -7.84 8.21 11.23
C CYS A 241 -6.66 8.50 10.30
N GLY A 242 -6.28 9.76 10.11
CA GLY A 242 -5.17 10.17 9.26
C GLY A 242 -3.86 9.50 9.70
N ALA A 243 -3.18 8.84 8.76
CA ALA A 243 -1.94 8.13 9.05
C ALA A 243 -0.74 9.08 8.97
N GLN A 244 0.13 9.04 9.97
CA GLN A 244 1.37 9.85 9.98
C GLN A 244 2.51 9.10 9.28
N ASP A 245 2.59 7.78 9.49
CA ASP A 245 3.51 6.88 8.78
C ASP A 245 2.70 5.77 8.11
N TRP A 246 2.55 5.84 6.78
CA TRP A 246 1.83 4.79 6.05
C TRP A 246 2.58 3.45 6.01
N CYS A 247 3.88 3.43 6.33
CA CYS A 247 4.60 2.17 6.52
C CYS A 247 4.20 1.47 7.83
N ASP A 248 3.64 2.18 8.81
CA ASP A 248 3.12 1.59 10.03
C ASP A 248 1.77 0.89 9.77
N LEU A 249 1.76 -0.44 9.91
CA LEU A 249 0.58 -1.25 9.62
C LEU A 249 -0.62 -0.90 10.51
N PRO A 250 -0.48 -0.73 11.84
CA PRO A 250 -1.59 -0.28 12.68
C PRO A 250 -2.22 1.04 12.23
N GLN A 251 -1.42 2.07 11.95
CA GLN A 251 -1.94 3.36 11.45
C GLN A 251 -2.62 3.22 10.08
N ARG A 252 -2.02 2.46 9.17
CA ARG A 252 -2.60 2.21 7.85
C ARG A 252 -3.93 1.47 7.94
N MET A 253 -4.00 0.43 8.78
CA MET A 253 -5.23 -0.33 9.00
C MET A 253 -6.29 0.49 9.72
N HIS A 254 -5.91 1.41 10.62
CA HIS A 254 -6.83 2.38 11.22
C HIS A 254 -7.51 3.22 10.13
N TYR A 255 -6.74 3.80 9.20
CA TYR A 255 -7.31 4.56 8.07
C TYR A 255 -8.21 3.68 7.18
N ILE A 256 -7.73 2.51 6.76
CA ILE A 256 -8.47 1.59 5.88
C ILE A 256 -9.77 1.14 6.53
N LEU A 257 -9.77 0.89 7.84
CA LEU A 257 -10.97 0.55 8.59
C LEU A 257 -12.03 1.64 8.48
N HIS A 258 -11.64 2.90 8.72
CA HIS A 258 -12.55 4.04 8.59
C HIS A 258 -13.04 4.22 7.16
N LEU A 259 -12.14 4.08 6.18
CA LEU A 259 -12.48 4.18 4.76
C LEU A 259 -13.52 3.14 4.34
N PHE A 260 -13.28 1.87 4.66
CA PHE A 260 -14.19 0.78 4.30
C PHE A 260 -15.52 0.89 5.04
N ARG A 261 -15.50 1.32 6.30
CA ARG A 261 -16.74 1.54 7.07
C ARG A 261 -17.55 2.70 6.49
N ALA A 262 -16.91 3.82 6.18
CA ALA A 262 -17.57 5.02 5.65
C ALA A 262 -18.18 4.80 4.26
N LEU A 263 -17.52 4.01 3.41
CA LEU A 263 -17.93 3.78 2.02
C LEU A 263 -18.63 2.44 1.79
N ALA A 264 -18.99 1.71 2.85
CA ALA A 264 -19.58 0.37 2.73
C ALA A 264 -20.90 0.34 1.94
N GLU A 265 -21.66 1.45 1.96
CA GLU A 265 -22.94 1.60 1.26
C GLU A 265 -22.82 2.43 -0.03
N GLU A 266 -21.60 2.83 -0.43
CA GLU A 266 -21.40 3.68 -1.61
C GLU A 266 -21.63 2.91 -2.91
N SER A 267 -22.82 3.11 -3.49
CA SER A 267 -23.26 2.40 -4.70
C SER A 267 -22.35 2.64 -5.92
N ALA A 268 -21.70 3.82 -6.01
CA ALA A 268 -20.82 4.15 -7.14
C ALA A 268 -19.61 3.22 -7.23
N LEU A 269 -19.17 2.63 -6.11
CA LEU A 269 -18.04 1.69 -6.07
C LEU A 269 -18.36 0.32 -6.71
N PHE A 270 -19.64 0.03 -6.97
CA PHE A 270 -20.06 -1.18 -7.67
C PHE A 270 -20.15 -0.99 -9.19
N ALA A 271 -20.01 0.23 -9.68
CA ALA A 271 -19.94 0.51 -11.11
C ALA A 271 -18.67 -0.08 -11.72
N ARG A 272 -18.73 -0.45 -13.01
CA ARG A 272 -17.52 -0.89 -13.73
C ARG A 272 -16.55 0.28 -13.84
N PRO A 273 -15.28 0.12 -13.41
CA PRO A 273 -14.31 1.22 -13.46
C PRO A 273 -13.90 1.56 -14.89
N PHE A 274 -14.02 0.60 -15.83
CA PHE A 274 -13.59 0.77 -17.21
C PHE A 274 -14.69 0.33 -18.18
N THR A 275 -14.75 1.02 -19.31
CA THR A 275 -15.59 0.65 -20.46
C THR A 275 -15.06 -0.62 -21.13
N ALA A 276 -15.92 -1.30 -21.92
CA ALA A 276 -15.50 -2.49 -22.66
C ALA A 276 -14.35 -2.21 -23.64
N GLU A 277 -14.31 -1.00 -24.23
CA GLU A 277 -13.22 -0.59 -25.12
C GLU A 277 -11.90 -0.41 -24.36
N GLN A 278 -11.92 0.26 -23.21
CA GLN A 278 -10.75 0.39 -22.34
C GLN A 278 -10.20 -0.98 -21.92
N VAL A 279 -11.08 -1.91 -21.55
CA VAL A 279 -10.70 -3.30 -21.22
C VAL A 279 -10.07 -4.02 -22.40
N ALA A 280 -10.59 -3.83 -23.62
CA ALA A 280 -10.01 -4.44 -24.83
C ALA A 280 -8.61 -3.89 -25.11
N LYS A 281 -8.39 -2.58 -24.95
CA LYS A 281 -7.07 -1.94 -25.09
C LYS A 281 -6.09 -2.46 -24.03
N PHE A 282 -6.48 -2.57 -22.77
CA PHE A 282 -5.63 -3.15 -21.71
C PHE A 282 -5.20 -4.58 -22.05
N ARG A 283 -6.11 -5.42 -22.56
CA ARG A 283 -5.79 -6.80 -22.97
C ARG A 283 -4.82 -6.88 -24.15
N ALA A 284 -4.80 -5.85 -25.00
CA ALA A 284 -3.84 -5.71 -26.09
C ALA A 284 -2.50 -5.09 -25.65
N GLY A 285 -2.32 -4.75 -24.36
CA GLY A 285 -1.13 -4.08 -23.86
C GLY A 285 -1.08 -2.58 -24.19
N ILE A 286 -2.22 -1.98 -24.52
CA ILE A 286 -2.34 -0.57 -24.90
C ILE A 286 -2.98 0.21 -23.76
N VAL A 287 -2.38 1.36 -23.40
CA VAL A 287 -2.98 2.31 -22.44
C VAL A 287 -4.12 3.05 -23.14
N PRO A 288 -5.37 2.95 -22.66
CA PRO A 288 -6.50 3.59 -23.32
C PRO A 288 -6.62 5.08 -23.00
N ASP A 289 -7.22 5.84 -23.92
CA ASP A 289 -7.60 7.23 -23.69
C ASP A 289 -8.78 7.35 -22.70
N GLY A 290 -8.95 8.53 -22.11
CA GLY A 290 -10.06 8.87 -21.20
C GLY A 290 -9.66 8.84 -19.73
N GLU A 291 -10.67 8.85 -18.84
CA GLU A 291 -10.44 8.72 -17.40
C GLU A 291 -10.07 7.27 -17.05
N LEU A 292 -8.95 7.13 -16.33
CA LEU A 292 -8.39 5.86 -15.84
C LEU A 292 -8.32 5.85 -14.32
#